data_AF-A0A929M7S6-F1
#
_entry.id   AF-A0A929M7S6-F1
#
_cell.length_a   1.000
_cell.length_b   1.000
_cell.length_c   1.000
_cell.angle_alpha   90.00
_cell.angle_beta   90.00
_cell.angle_gamma   90.00
#
_symmetry.space_group_name_H-M   'P 1'
#
loop_
_entity.id
_entity.type
_entity.pdbx_description
1 polymer ?
#
loop_
_entity_poly.entity_id
_entity_poly.type
_entity_poly.pdbx_seq_one_letter_code
_entity_poly.pdbx_strand_id
1 'polypeptide(L)'
;MDKNITSPTSSLTKPVMLASGNSVATDGFVDYGVSNDAFSTLQIANDKFIVTRADINESLEDIFSIECFAYINLVKNPLYENLESIYNDNAQTGIYRYLDKGMKLSIKRPSSTNKSIIPSNNGSDYIYFSGIVSDVEYLGVDDDSSTNIDKKYFFKFKLTSSLYRLSINRANRIYTDQSVLEVVKEILSFNKQRLTKELDFSNIKNSYNKKEFIAQYNESDLAFITRLCHDSGIYFYEDNEKIYFHDTFILAYSNQAEGLAQSEPSKGKEARKVSFNVNLNNNLASEHINKITKSETLKANSFTHSFQNTAYPNVLESKNEKIFDEQVNIYDKHINLDEYSFSDTRLLEVSTYFKKLRSDMLLKEFVASSNVFALNLNDNISVAIDQSSGEYEFKIIAIKHTYIDESVLENTLNLGDNVPLKDKKFISSYTNELSIIPSSVKFVPSYKQKPKAPDITLGLVVGQDGLNSQTNTIHTDSYGRVKVRLNAFSTQEQIDKDDTINASYHKSAYLRVITPIASNSSGFFAIPRV
;
A
#
# COMPACT_ATOMS: atom_id res chain seq x y z
N MET A 1 -68.85 -32.80 70.01
CA MET A 1 -70.11 -32.26 69.44
C MET A 1 -69.89 -32.13 67.94
N ASP A 2 -70.48 -33.06 67.19
CA ASP A 2 -71.06 -32.96 65.83
C ASP A 2 -70.81 -31.66 65.05
N LYS A 3 -70.54 -31.58 63.74
CA LYS A 3 -70.70 -32.43 62.52
C LYS A 3 -70.26 -31.50 61.36
N ASN A 4 -69.50 -31.84 60.31
CA ASN A 4 -69.83 -32.61 59.09
C ASN A 4 -68.70 -32.29 58.07
N ILE A 5 -67.95 -33.24 57.48
CA ILE A 5 -68.21 -34.12 56.30
C ILE A 5 -67.30 -33.75 55.09
N THR A 6 -66.35 -34.67 54.83
CA THR A 6 -65.79 -35.22 53.57
C THR A 6 -64.96 -34.41 52.55
N SER A 7 -63.74 -34.94 52.36
CA SER A 7 -62.83 -35.04 51.19
C SER A 7 -63.53 -35.32 49.82
N PRO A 8 -62.91 -35.12 48.61
CA PRO A 8 -61.53 -35.52 48.29
C PRO A 8 -60.70 -34.67 47.28
N THR A 9 -59.43 -35.07 47.20
CA THR A 9 -58.34 -34.68 46.29
C THR A 9 -58.53 -35.13 44.83
N SER A 10 -58.12 -34.31 43.85
CA SER A 10 -56.97 -34.60 42.96
C SER A 10 -56.87 -33.65 41.73
N SER A 11 -55.62 -33.19 41.52
CA SER A 11 -54.92 -32.77 40.29
C SER A 11 -55.63 -31.96 39.20
N LEU A 12 -55.23 -30.70 39.05
CA LEU A 12 -55.40 -29.91 37.82
C LEU A 12 -54.05 -29.37 37.35
N THR A 13 -53.65 -29.82 36.18
CA THR A 13 -52.57 -29.33 35.31
C THR A 13 -52.91 -27.90 34.83
N LYS A 14 -51.95 -26.98 34.96
CA LYS A 14 -52.09 -25.56 34.57
C LYS A 14 -51.97 -25.37 33.05
N PRO A 15 -52.88 -24.61 32.42
CA PRO A 15 -52.61 -23.93 31.16
C PRO A 15 -52.39 -22.41 31.36
N VAL A 16 -51.89 -21.84 30.27
CA VAL A 16 -51.30 -20.51 30.06
C VAL A 16 -52.37 -19.41 29.93
N MET A 17 -52.07 -18.19 30.40
CA MET A 17 -52.12 -16.90 29.65
C MET A 17 -52.37 -15.66 30.54
N LEU A 18 -51.45 -14.70 30.41
CA LEU A 18 -51.59 -13.22 30.43
C LEU A 18 -52.54 -12.55 31.44
N ALA A 19 -52.00 -11.70 32.32
CA ALA A 19 -51.90 -10.24 32.09
C ALA A 19 -51.59 -9.44 33.38
N SER A 20 -50.78 -8.38 33.17
CA SER A 20 -50.72 -7.08 33.87
C SER A 20 -50.16 -6.99 35.30
N GLY A 21 -49.18 -6.09 35.45
CA GLY A 21 -48.67 -5.61 36.74
C GLY A 21 -47.38 -4.80 36.58
N ASN A 22 -47.52 -3.47 36.48
CA ASN A 22 -46.47 -2.47 36.28
C ASN A 22 -45.26 -2.60 37.24
N SER A 23 -44.06 -2.39 36.70
CA SER A 23 -42.93 -1.85 37.47
C SER A 23 -42.18 -0.79 36.64
N VAL A 24 -41.81 0.28 37.32
CA VAL A 24 -41.29 1.55 36.82
C VAL A 24 -39.88 1.35 36.24
N ALA A 25 -39.69 1.68 34.96
CA ALA A 25 -38.38 1.78 34.34
C ALA A 25 -37.86 3.22 34.42
N THR A 26 -36.65 3.36 34.93
CA THR A 26 -35.80 4.56 34.86
C THR A 26 -35.67 5.04 33.42
N ASP A 27 -35.90 6.34 33.18
CA ASP A 27 -35.72 7.00 31.89
C ASP A 27 -34.33 6.71 31.32
N GLY A 28 -34.31 5.78 30.37
CA GLY A 28 -33.17 5.56 29.51
C GLY A 28 -33.04 6.75 28.58
N PHE A 29 -31.83 7.29 28.48
CA PHE A 29 -31.42 8.10 27.34
C PHE A 29 -31.85 7.39 26.06
N VAL A 30 -32.79 8.01 25.33
CA VAL A 30 -33.18 7.57 24.00
C VAL A 30 -32.02 7.90 23.08
N ASP A 31 -31.25 6.86 22.74
CA ASP A 31 -30.34 6.89 21.62
C ASP A 31 -31.19 7.17 20.36
N TYR A 32 -31.07 8.39 19.81
CA TYR A 32 -31.68 8.73 18.54
C TYR A 32 -30.90 7.98 17.46
N GLY A 33 -31.25 6.70 17.30
CA GLY A 33 -30.67 5.79 16.35
C GLY A 33 -30.77 6.33 14.94
N VAL A 34 -29.66 6.86 14.44
CA VAL A 34 -29.39 6.88 13.00
C VAL A 34 -29.34 5.41 12.59
N SER A 35 -30.32 4.97 11.81
CA SER A 35 -30.35 3.66 11.18
C SER A 35 -28.94 3.27 10.69
N ASN A 36 -28.30 2.31 11.38
CA ASN A 36 -26.92 1.91 11.13
C ASN A 36 -26.70 1.32 9.73
N ASP A 37 -27.78 1.00 9.01
CA ASP A 37 -27.76 0.32 7.72
C ASP A 37 -28.00 1.25 6.53
N ALA A 38 -28.17 2.56 6.72
CA ALA A 38 -28.53 3.47 5.63
C ALA A 38 -27.33 4.04 4.84
N PHE A 39 -26.23 4.38 5.52
CA PHE A 39 -25.17 5.24 4.98
C PHE A 39 -23.78 4.60 4.98
N SER A 40 -22.88 5.17 4.18
CA SER A 40 -21.44 4.90 4.27
C SER A 40 -20.85 5.59 5.50
N THR A 41 -19.92 4.94 6.18
CA THR A 41 -19.43 5.38 7.49
C THR A 41 -17.91 5.29 7.60
N LEU A 42 -17.32 6.18 8.39
CA LEU A 42 -15.90 6.17 8.72
C LEU A 42 -15.78 6.08 10.25
N GLN A 43 -15.25 4.96 10.74
CA GLN A 43 -14.95 4.78 12.15
C GLN A 43 -13.49 5.19 12.41
N ILE A 44 -13.26 6.10 13.34
CA ILE A 44 -11.91 6.46 13.81
C ILE A 44 -11.93 6.45 15.33
N ALA A 45 -11.10 5.59 15.94
CA ALA A 45 -11.15 5.33 17.37
C ALA A 45 -12.59 5.02 17.83
N ASN A 46 -13.18 5.85 18.70
CA ASN A 46 -14.55 5.67 19.20
C ASN A 46 -15.60 6.47 18.42
N ASP A 47 -15.18 7.37 17.54
CA ASP A 47 -16.08 8.28 16.83
C ASP A 47 -16.47 7.70 15.47
N LYS A 48 -17.76 7.82 15.15
CA LYS A 48 -18.36 7.34 13.91
C LYS A 48 -18.84 8.52 13.07
N PHE A 49 -18.26 8.68 11.90
CA PHE A 49 -18.59 9.73 10.95
C PHE A 49 -19.47 9.18 9.82
N ILE A 50 -20.38 10.01 9.31
CA ILE A 50 -21.17 9.75 8.10
C ILE A 50 -20.40 10.32 6.91
N VAL A 51 -20.14 9.47 5.91
CA VAL A 51 -19.31 9.81 4.75
C VAL A 51 -20.16 10.45 3.67
N THR A 52 -19.77 11.64 3.21
CA THR A 52 -20.43 12.36 2.12
C THR A 52 -19.71 12.14 0.78
N ARG A 53 -18.39 12.02 0.82
CA ARG A 53 -17.57 11.71 -0.36
C ARG A 53 -16.32 10.95 0.05
N ALA A 54 -15.92 9.97 -0.76
CA ALA A 54 -14.65 9.29 -0.61
C ALA A 54 -14.00 9.08 -1.99
N ASP A 55 -12.81 9.64 -2.17
CA ASP A 55 -11.95 9.40 -3.32
C ASP A 55 -10.81 8.48 -2.89
N ILE A 56 -10.89 7.21 -3.29
CA ILE A 56 -9.97 6.14 -2.87
C ILE A 56 -9.05 5.83 -4.05
N ASN A 57 -7.75 5.91 -3.85
CA ASN A 57 -6.74 5.56 -4.85
C ASN A 57 -5.94 4.36 -4.37
N GLU A 58 -5.97 3.28 -5.16
CA GLU A 58 -5.23 2.04 -4.94
C GLU A 58 -4.37 1.74 -6.17
N SER A 59 -3.16 1.24 -5.95
CA SER A 59 -2.24 0.89 -7.03
C SER A 59 -1.30 -0.21 -6.61
N LEU A 60 -0.82 -1.01 -7.56
CA LEU A 60 0.32 -1.90 -7.36
C LEU A 60 1.66 -1.15 -7.28
N GLU A 61 1.69 0.16 -7.55
CA GLU A 61 2.89 1.00 -7.49
C GLU A 61 3.13 1.66 -6.14
N ASP A 62 2.06 2.04 -5.44
CA ASP A 62 2.12 2.91 -4.27
C ASP A 62 1.05 2.48 -3.25
N ILE A 63 1.30 2.80 -1.96
CA ILE A 63 0.32 2.55 -0.90
C ILE A 63 -0.99 3.30 -1.16
N PHE A 64 -2.12 2.73 -0.73
CA PHE A 64 -3.41 3.37 -0.98
C PHE A 64 -3.54 4.71 -0.25
N SER A 65 -4.32 5.61 -0.82
CA SER A 65 -4.64 6.91 -0.23
C SER A 65 -6.10 7.26 -0.47
N ILE A 66 -6.79 7.66 0.59
CA ILE A 66 -8.20 8.01 0.58
C ILE A 66 -8.36 9.45 1.04
N GLU A 67 -8.98 10.27 0.21
CA GLU A 67 -9.49 11.57 0.61
C GLU A 67 -10.98 11.42 0.97
N CYS A 68 -11.30 11.57 2.25
CA CYS A 68 -12.63 11.30 2.78
C CYS A 68 -13.23 12.57 3.39
N PHE A 69 -14.41 12.96 2.89
CA PHE A 69 -15.24 14.02 3.45
C PHE A 69 -16.35 13.38 4.27
N ALA A 70 -16.46 13.78 5.53
CA ALA A 70 -17.39 13.18 6.45
C ALA A 70 -17.85 14.19 7.52
N TYR A 71 -18.99 13.92 8.14
CA TYR A 71 -19.47 14.70 9.27
C TYR A 71 -19.83 13.84 10.47
N ILE A 72 -19.85 14.46 11.63
CA ILE A 72 -20.31 13.86 12.89
C ILE A 72 -21.22 14.86 13.62
N ASN A 73 -22.24 14.35 14.30
CA ASN A 73 -23.08 15.15 15.17
C ASN A 73 -22.40 15.25 16.53
N LEU A 74 -22.07 16.48 16.95
CA LEU A 74 -21.49 16.72 18.27
C LEU A 74 -22.22 17.87 18.97
N VAL A 75 -22.13 17.88 20.30
CA VAL A 75 -22.66 18.97 21.12
C VAL A 75 -21.66 20.13 21.18
N LYS A 76 -20.36 19.83 21.22
CA LYS A 76 -19.27 20.83 21.32
C LYS A 76 -18.57 21.05 20.00
N ASN A 77 -18.13 22.29 19.76
CA ASN A 77 -17.39 22.64 18.57
C ASN A 77 -15.94 22.11 18.64
N PRO A 78 -15.51 21.23 17.71
CA PRO A 78 -14.16 20.68 17.68
C PRO A 78 -13.05 21.74 17.54
N LEU A 79 -13.31 22.86 16.87
CA LEU A 79 -12.36 23.98 16.80
C LEU A 79 -12.20 24.68 18.13
N TYR A 80 -13.30 24.86 18.87
CA TYR A 80 -13.23 25.47 20.19
C TYR A 80 -12.43 24.58 21.15
N GLU A 81 -12.67 23.26 21.12
CA GLU A 81 -11.87 22.28 21.87
C GLU A 81 -10.38 22.33 21.48
N ASN A 82 -10.07 22.53 20.20
CA ASN A 82 -8.69 22.64 19.72
C ASN A 82 -8.03 23.97 20.09
N LEU A 83 -8.76 25.08 20.09
CA LEU A 83 -8.24 26.37 20.55
C LEU A 83 -8.00 26.34 22.06
N GLU A 84 -8.94 25.84 22.85
CA GLU A 84 -8.74 25.68 24.30
C GLU A 84 -7.56 24.76 24.61
N SER A 85 -7.33 23.70 23.83
CA SER A 85 -6.18 22.83 24.05
C SER A 85 -4.84 23.52 23.82
N ILE A 86 -4.74 24.30 22.74
CA ILE A 86 -3.55 25.06 22.39
C ILE A 86 -3.26 26.12 23.46
N TYR A 87 -4.28 26.88 23.89
CA TYR A 87 -4.10 27.93 24.90
C TYR A 87 -3.81 27.39 26.30
N ASN A 88 -4.17 26.12 26.58
CA ASN A 88 -3.93 25.46 27.87
C ASN A 88 -2.75 24.47 27.84
N ASP A 89 -1.91 24.48 26.80
CA ASP A 89 -0.71 23.64 26.63
C ASP A 89 -0.98 22.12 26.69
N ASN A 90 -2.21 21.71 26.34
CA ASN A 90 -2.61 20.30 26.30
C ASN A 90 -2.42 19.74 24.88
N ALA A 91 -1.18 19.37 24.55
CA ALA A 91 -0.68 19.00 23.22
C ALA A 91 -1.35 17.81 22.49
N GLN A 92 -2.45 17.23 23.01
CA GLN A 92 -3.16 16.09 22.40
C GLN A 92 -4.69 16.20 22.45
N THR A 93 -5.25 17.40 22.54
CA THR A 93 -6.71 17.59 22.60
C THR A 93 -7.25 18.39 21.39
N GLY A 94 -8.51 18.14 21.02
CA GLY A 94 -9.13 18.62 19.77
C GLY A 94 -8.98 17.64 18.60
N ILE A 95 -8.87 18.14 17.35
CA ILE A 95 -8.87 17.30 16.13
C ILE A 95 -7.63 16.40 15.98
N TYR A 96 -6.52 16.76 16.65
CA TYR A 96 -5.30 15.94 16.70
C TYR A 96 -5.52 14.54 17.27
N ARG A 97 -6.59 14.33 18.07
CA ARG A 97 -6.92 13.01 18.64
C ARG A 97 -7.17 11.93 17.58
N TYR A 98 -7.49 12.32 16.35
CA TYR A 98 -7.74 11.42 15.23
C TYR A 98 -6.48 10.99 14.49
N LEU A 99 -5.38 11.76 14.56
CA LEU A 99 -4.15 11.44 13.85
C LEU A 99 -3.52 10.14 14.36
N ASP A 100 -2.94 9.38 13.44
CA ASP A 100 -2.29 8.09 13.69
C ASP A 100 -3.18 7.02 14.35
N LYS A 101 -4.51 7.26 14.40
CA LYS A 101 -5.48 6.28 14.87
C LYS A 101 -5.86 5.33 13.75
N GLY A 102 -6.16 4.09 14.13
CA GLY A 102 -6.76 3.12 13.23
C GLY A 102 -8.11 3.63 12.73
N MET A 103 -8.33 3.47 11.43
CA MET A 103 -9.57 3.85 10.76
C MET A 103 -10.19 2.65 10.07
N LYS A 104 -11.52 2.63 9.97
CA LYS A 104 -12.29 1.71 9.15
C LYS A 104 -13.34 2.47 8.35
N LEU A 105 -13.12 2.62 7.06
CA LEU A 105 -14.09 3.16 6.11
C LEU A 105 -14.97 2.02 5.58
N SER A 106 -16.28 2.24 5.60
CA SER A 106 -17.28 1.30 5.08
C SER A 106 -18.11 2.02 4.02
N ILE A 107 -17.90 1.70 2.75
CA ILE A 107 -18.68 2.24 1.63
C ILE A 107 -19.82 1.29 1.33
N LYS A 108 -21.05 1.79 1.39
CA LYS A 108 -22.25 1.02 1.07
C LYS A 108 -22.51 1.04 -0.44
N ARG A 109 -22.96 -0.09 -0.97
CA ARG A 109 -23.42 -0.22 -2.36
C ARG A 109 -24.54 0.78 -2.65
N PRO A 110 -24.44 1.57 -3.73
CA PRO A 110 -25.51 2.50 -4.12
C PRO A 110 -26.86 1.82 -4.37
N SER A 111 -27.93 2.47 -3.90
CA SER A 111 -29.31 1.99 -4.01
C SER A 111 -29.83 1.95 -5.46
N SER A 112 -29.22 2.72 -6.36
CA SER A 112 -29.55 2.75 -7.79
C SER A 112 -28.98 1.56 -8.57
N THR A 113 -28.27 0.62 -7.95
CA THR A 113 -27.73 -0.55 -8.65
C THR A 113 -28.68 -1.75 -8.57
N ASN A 114 -28.96 -2.39 -9.72
CA ASN A 114 -29.84 -3.54 -9.78
C ASN A 114 -29.19 -4.79 -9.16
N LYS A 115 -29.72 -5.25 -8.01
CA LYS A 115 -29.21 -6.43 -7.28
C LYS A 115 -29.32 -7.75 -8.06
N SER A 116 -30.14 -7.83 -9.12
CA SER A 116 -30.44 -9.10 -9.82
C SER A 116 -29.41 -9.51 -10.90
N ILE A 117 -28.46 -8.65 -11.26
CA ILE A 117 -27.46 -8.90 -12.34
C ILE A 117 -26.10 -9.32 -11.75
N ILE A 118 -26.01 -9.49 -10.43
CA ILE A 118 -24.79 -9.89 -9.73
C ILE A 118 -24.58 -11.40 -9.95
N PRO A 119 -23.38 -11.86 -10.38
CA PRO A 119 -23.04 -13.28 -10.38
C PRO A 119 -23.34 -13.88 -9.00
N SER A 120 -23.93 -15.07 -8.96
CA SER A 120 -24.56 -15.72 -7.79
C SER A 120 -23.64 -16.07 -6.60
N ASN A 121 -22.54 -15.36 -6.40
CA ASN A 121 -21.63 -15.51 -5.28
C ASN A 121 -21.56 -14.22 -4.45
N ASN A 122 -22.23 -14.22 -3.29
CA ASN A 122 -21.84 -13.52 -2.05
C ASN A 122 -21.19 -12.12 -2.19
N GLY A 123 -21.75 -11.21 -2.99
CA GLY A 123 -21.28 -9.83 -3.02
C GLY A 123 -21.72 -9.11 -1.74
N SER A 124 -20.79 -8.67 -0.90
CA SER A 124 -21.12 -7.82 0.25
C SER A 124 -21.79 -6.52 -0.22
N ASP A 125 -22.80 -6.05 0.51
CA ASP A 125 -23.42 -4.73 0.30
C ASP A 125 -22.47 -3.58 0.72
N TYR A 126 -21.26 -3.90 1.18
CA TYR A 126 -20.25 -2.97 1.64
C TYR A 126 -18.85 -3.32 1.11
N ILE A 127 -18.05 -2.28 0.87
CA ILE A 127 -16.59 -2.37 0.73
C ILE A 127 -15.98 -1.76 1.98
N TYR A 128 -14.93 -2.39 2.49
CA TYR A 128 -14.21 -1.89 3.65
C TYR A 128 -12.81 -1.46 3.25
N PHE A 129 -12.31 -0.42 3.89
CA PHE A 129 -10.90 -0.02 3.86
C PHE A 129 -10.44 0.18 5.29
N SER A 130 -9.29 -0.42 5.62
CA SER A 130 -8.70 -0.33 6.95
C SER A 130 -7.30 0.23 6.85
N GLY A 131 -6.98 1.20 7.72
CA GLY A 131 -5.71 1.92 7.67
C GLY A 131 -5.53 2.85 8.85
N ILE A 132 -4.86 3.98 8.62
CA ILE A 132 -4.61 5.01 9.62
C ILE A 132 -5.00 6.40 9.08
N VAL A 133 -5.25 7.35 9.98
CA VAL A 133 -5.43 8.76 9.62
C VAL A 133 -4.05 9.44 9.55
N SER A 134 -3.67 9.93 8.36
CA SER A 134 -2.42 10.68 8.16
C SER A 134 -2.61 12.19 8.22
N ASP A 135 -3.82 12.68 8.00
CA ASP A 135 -4.14 14.10 7.95
C ASP A 135 -5.61 14.32 8.36
N VAL A 136 -5.89 15.41 9.05
CA VAL A 136 -7.23 15.80 9.47
C VAL A 136 -7.41 17.31 9.35
N GLU A 137 -8.46 17.72 8.66
CA GLU A 137 -8.86 19.12 8.50
C GLU A 137 -10.30 19.26 8.97
N TYR A 138 -10.57 20.25 9.83
CA TYR A 138 -11.93 20.66 10.15
C TYR A 138 -12.40 21.69 9.12
N LEU A 139 -13.60 21.48 8.56
CA LEU A 139 -14.13 22.31 7.47
C LEU A 139 -15.16 23.33 7.94
N GLY A 140 -15.94 23.01 8.97
CA GLY A 140 -17.02 23.90 9.42
C GLY A 140 -18.15 23.17 10.14
N VAL A 141 -19.22 23.94 10.40
CA VAL A 141 -20.45 23.48 11.04
C VAL A 141 -21.64 23.88 10.17
N ASP A 142 -22.61 22.99 10.03
CA ASP A 142 -23.95 23.31 9.55
C ASP A 142 -24.83 23.58 10.78
N ASP A 143 -25.29 24.84 10.90
CA ASP A 143 -26.03 25.39 12.03
C ASP A 143 -27.49 25.71 11.68
N ASP A 144 -28.02 25.15 10.58
CA ASP A 144 -29.40 25.42 10.13
C ASP A 144 -30.48 24.81 11.05
N SER A 145 -30.11 24.06 12.10
CA SER A 145 -31.06 23.47 13.05
C SER A 145 -31.46 24.46 14.17
N SER A 146 -32.75 24.82 14.20
CA SER A 146 -33.36 25.68 15.23
C SER A 146 -33.30 25.14 16.67
N THR A 147 -32.74 23.95 16.89
CA THR A 147 -32.57 23.31 18.20
C THR A 147 -31.09 23.06 18.50
N ASN A 148 -30.59 23.72 19.54
CA ASN A 148 -29.19 23.76 20.01
C ASN A 148 -28.55 22.41 20.44
N ILE A 149 -29.11 21.25 20.08
CA ILE A 149 -28.77 19.97 20.71
C ILE A 149 -27.79 19.14 19.87
N ASP A 150 -27.88 19.17 18.53
CA ASP A 150 -26.97 18.43 17.64
C ASP A 150 -26.56 19.27 16.42
N LYS A 151 -25.30 19.71 16.38
CA LYS A 151 -24.72 20.40 15.21
C LYS A 151 -23.89 19.43 14.38
N LYS A 152 -23.97 19.53 13.06
CA LYS A 152 -23.17 18.73 12.12
C LYS A 152 -21.82 19.39 11.91
N TYR A 153 -20.75 18.71 12.29
CA TYR A 153 -19.38 19.17 12.09
C TYR A 153 -18.71 18.42 10.96
N PHE A 154 -18.19 19.15 9.98
CA PHE A 154 -17.60 18.59 8.77
C PHE A 154 -16.09 18.52 8.85
N PHE A 155 -15.54 17.43 8.33
CA PHE A 155 -14.14 17.12 8.32
C PHE A 155 -13.71 16.59 6.96
N LYS A 156 -12.44 16.82 6.65
CA LYS A 156 -11.70 16.14 5.59
C LYS A 156 -10.58 15.34 6.23
N PHE A 157 -10.50 14.06 5.89
CA PHE A 157 -9.46 13.16 6.34
C PHE A 157 -8.63 12.66 5.15
N LYS A 158 -7.32 12.53 5.36
CA LYS A 158 -6.50 11.63 4.51
C LYS A 158 -6.24 10.35 5.28
N LEU A 159 -6.64 9.24 4.66
CA LEU A 159 -6.54 7.91 5.23
C LEU A 159 -5.62 7.06 4.35
N THR A 160 -4.74 6.26 4.94
CA THR A 160 -3.71 5.53 4.19
C THR A 160 -3.26 4.26 4.93
N SER A 161 -2.36 3.52 4.32
CA SER A 161 -1.70 2.35 4.90
C SER A 161 -0.99 2.67 6.20
N SER A 162 -0.94 1.69 7.12
CA SER A 162 -0.04 1.76 8.28
C SER A 162 1.45 1.86 7.89
N LEU A 163 1.80 1.43 6.67
CA LEU A 163 3.14 1.61 6.10
C LEU A 163 3.57 3.08 6.02
N TYR A 164 2.63 4.02 5.95
CA TYR A 164 2.93 5.45 5.95
C TYR A 164 3.77 5.89 7.15
N ARG A 165 3.66 5.23 8.31
CA ARG A 165 4.51 5.52 9.49
C ARG A 165 6.01 5.38 9.18
N LEU A 166 6.35 4.46 8.28
CA LEU A 166 7.72 4.21 7.82
C LEU A 166 8.19 5.25 6.78
N SER A 167 7.33 6.18 6.35
CA SER A 167 7.70 7.31 5.49
C SER A 167 8.28 8.50 6.27
N ILE A 168 7.94 8.58 7.56
CA ILE A 168 8.22 9.74 8.43
C ILE A 168 9.66 9.73 8.93
N ASN A 169 10.28 8.55 9.05
CA ASN A 169 11.67 8.44 9.50
C ASN A 169 12.67 8.77 8.38
N ARG A 170 13.93 8.90 8.79
CA ARG A 170 15.10 8.86 7.92
C ARG A 170 16.14 8.00 8.62
N ALA A 171 16.76 7.08 7.90
CA ALA A 171 17.73 6.17 8.48
C ALA A 171 18.94 5.94 7.59
N ASN A 172 20.04 5.53 8.24
CA ASN A 172 21.30 5.16 7.62
C ASN A 172 21.74 3.78 8.12
N ARG A 173 21.52 2.72 7.32
CA ARG A 173 21.83 1.34 7.72
C ARG A 173 22.64 0.60 6.67
N ILE A 174 23.44 -0.36 7.10
CA ILE A 174 24.25 -1.22 6.23
C ILE A 174 23.85 -2.67 6.50
N TYR A 175 23.50 -3.40 5.46
CA TYR A 175 23.23 -4.83 5.50
C TYR A 175 24.27 -5.55 4.64
N THR A 176 24.98 -6.51 5.23
CA THR A 176 26.02 -7.29 4.54
C THR A 176 25.62 -8.76 4.46
N ASP A 177 25.94 -9.42 3.35
CA ASP A 177 25.69 -10.85 3.11
C ASP A 177 24.22 -11.25 3.26
N GLN A 178 23.32 -10.33 2.88
CA GLN A 178 21.87 -10.51 2.88
C GLN A 178 21.29 -10.26 1.48
N SER A 179 20.22 -10.98 1.18
CA SER A 179 19.37 -10.74 0.03
C SER A 179 18.45 -9.55 0.28
N VAL A 180 17.93 -8.98 -0.81
CA VAL A 180 16.93 -7.89 -0.74
C VAL A 180 15.71 -8.30 0.10
N LEU A 181 15.24 -9.54 -0.06
CA LEU A 181 14.07 -10.02 0.67
C LEU A 181 14.34 -10.20 2.18
N GLU A 182 15.54 -10.66 2.56
CA GLU A 182 15.96 -10.72 3.97
C GLU A 182 15.95 -9.33 4.60
N VAL A 183 16.55 -8.33 3.94
CA VAL A 183 16.59 -6.94 4.43
C VAL A 183 15.18 -6.36 4.58
N VAL A 184 14.31 -6.53 3.58
CA VAL A 184 12.92 -6.04 3.64
C VAL A 184 12.16 -6.67 4.81
N LYS A 185 12.29 -7.99 5.01
CA LYS A 185 11.68 -8.70 6.15
C LYS A 185 12.25 -8.24 7.49
N GLU A 186 13.54 -7.97 7.57
CA GLU A 186 14.19 -7.46 8.78
C GLU A 186 13.58 -6.11 9.21
N ILE A 187 13.49 -5.15 8.29
CA ILE A 187 12.94 -3.81 8.57
C ILE A 187 11.46 -3.86 8.94
N LEU A 188 10.67 -4.68 8.24
CA LEU A 188 9.25 -4.84 8.53
C LEU A 188 9.03 -5.55 9.88
N SER A 189 9.90 -6.50 10.23
CA SER A 189 9.85 -7.18 11.54
C SER A 189 10.20 -6.23 12.68
N PHE A 190 11.24 -5.40 12.50
CA PHE A 190 11.59 -4.34 13.45
C PHE A 190 10.43 -3.36 13.65
N ASN A 191 9.75 -2.97 12.58
CA ASN A 191 8.62 -2.04 12.63
C ASN A 191 7.27 -2.73 12.86
N LYS A 192 7.21 -4.02 13.25
CA LYS A 192 5.96 -4.79 13.33
C LYS A 192 4.88 -4.13 14.19
N GLN A 193 5.26 -3.50 15.30
CA GLN A 193 4.32 -2.80 16.19
C GLN A 193 3.68 -1.55 15.54
N ARG A 194 4.31 -0.99 14.50
CA ARG A 194 3.78 0.13 13.72
C ARG A 194 2.83 -0.32 12.61
N LEU A 195 2.76 -1.61 12.31
CA LEU A 195 1.91 -2.15 11.26
C LEU A 195 0.57 -2.62 11.86
N THR A 196 -0.52 -2.45 11.10
CA THR A 196 -1.87 -2.85 11.54
C THR A 196 -2.38 -4.11 10.85
N LYS A 197 -1.59 -4.68 9.92
CA LYS A 197 -1.98 -5.79 9.06
C LYS A 197 -0.91 -6.86 9.07
N GLU A 198 -1.30 -8.11 8.80
CA GLU A 198 -0.34 -9.19 8.63
C GLU A 198 0.42 -9.06 7.30
N LEU A 199 1.62 -9.62 7.25
CA LEU A 199 2.48 -9.59 6.07
C LEU A 199 2.45 -10.96 5.40
N ASP A 200 2.17 -11.00 4.10
CA ASP A 200 2.14 -12.23 3.30
C ASP A 200 3.19 -12.19 2.19
N PHE A 201 4.15 -13.12 2.24
CA PHE A 201 5.21 -13.30 1.25
C PHE A 201 5.03 -14.57 0.42
N SER A 202 3.89 -15.26 0.52
CA SER A 202 3.63 -16.53 -0.18
C SER A 202 3.60 -16.39 -1.70
N ASN A 203 3.41 -15.16 -2.21
CA ASN A 203 3.41 -14.83 -3.63
C ASN A 203 4.79 -14.41 -4.17
N ILE A 204 5.85 -14.52 -3.36
CA ILE A 204 7.23 -14.45 -3.84
C ILE A 204 7.66 -15.83 -4.36
N LYS A 205 7.99 -15.92 -5.64
CA LYS A 205 8.33 -17.18 -6.33
C LYS A 205 9.80 -17.28 -6.74
N ASN A 206 10.47 -16.14 -6.95
CA ASN A 206 11.88 -16.06 -7.26
C ASN A 206 12.74 -16.29 -6.00
N SER A 207 13.99 -16.70 -6.22
CA SER A 207 15.04 -16.63 -5.20
C SER A 207 15.91 -15.39 -5.42
N TYR A 208 16.20 -14.67 -4.33
CA TYR A 208 17.00 -13.44 -4.38
C TYR A 208 18.41 -13.71 -3.86
N ASN A 209 19.41 -13.45 -4.70
CA ASN A 209 20.81 -13.63 -4.33
C ASN A 209 21.21 -12.69 -3.19
N LYS A 210 22.08 -13.18 -2.32
CA LYS A 210 22.70 -12.37 -1.28
C LYS A 210 23.64 -11.35 -1.91
N LYS A 211 23.62 -10.13 -1.39
CA LYS A 211 24.50 -9.04 -1.78
C LYS A 211 25.51 -8.81 -0.66
N GLU A 212 26.77 -8.57 -1.05
CA GLU A 212 27.85 -8.25 -0.09
C GLU A 212 27.53 -6.95 0.67
N PHE A 213 26.83 -6.02 0.02
CA PHE A 213 26.52 -4.71 0.58
C PHE A 213 25.18 -4.17 0.09
N ILE A 214 24.30 -3.82 1.01
CA ILE A 214 23.08 -3.06 0.79
C ILE A 214 23.07 -1.91 1.80
N ALA A 215 22.91 -0.68 1.32
CA ALA A 215 22.83 0.49 2.19
C ALA A 215 21.49 1.22 2.04
N GLN A 216 20.92 1.56 3.18
CA GLN A 216 19.92 2.61 3.34
C GLN A 216 20.67 3.89 3.66
N TYR A 217 20.52 4.96 2.87
CA TYR A 217 21.22 6.22 3.14
C TYR A 217 20.29 7.42 2.90
N ASN A 218 20.04 8.17 3.97
CA ASN A 218 19.24 9.39 3.99
C ASN A 218 17.86 9.22 3.31
N GLU A 219 17.25 8.06 3.51
CA GLU A 219 15.94 7.72 2.99
C GLU A 219 15.10 7.10 4.13
N SER A 220 13.77 7.17 4.00
CA SER A 220 12.88 6.56 5.00
C SER A 220 12.87 5.04 4.86
N ASP A 221 12.37 4.32 5.87
CA ASP A 221 12.23 2.87 5.82
C ASP A 221 11.27 2.46 4.68
N LEU A 222 10.16 3.19 4.49
CA LEU A 222 9.24 2.96 3.38
C LEU A 222 9.91 3.19 2.02
N ALA A 223 10.58 4.33 1.83
CA ALA A 223 11.26 4.65 0.58
C ALA A 223 12.33 3.60 0.24
N PHE A 224 13.06 3.13 1.25
CA PHE A 224 14.07 2.09 1.11
C PHE A 224 13.46 0.74 0.74
N ILE A 225 12.41 0.30 1.44
CA ILE A 225 11.67 -0.94 1.13
C ILE A 225 11.12 -0.87 -0.29
N THR A 226 10.42 0.21 -0.65
CA THR A 226 9.86 0.40 -1.99
C THR A 226 10.95 0.35 -3.05
N ARG A 227 12.08 1.04 -2.85
CA ARG A 227 13.20 1.02 -3.79
C ARG A 227 13.80 -0.37 -3.95
N LEU A 228 14.12 -1.04 -2.84
CA LEU A 228 14.68 -2.39 -2.87
C LEU A 228 13.74 -3.39 -3.55
N CYS A 229 12.45 -3.36 -3.19
CA CYS A 229 11.43 -4.18 -3.78
C CYS A 229 11.32 -3.92 -5.28
N HIS A 230 11.07 -2.67 -5.68
CA HIS A 230 10.82 -2.32 -7.08
C HIS A 230 12.03 -2.60 -7.98
N ASP A 231 13.24 -2.27 -7.53
CA ASP A 231 14.48 -2.53 -8.27
C ASP A 231 14.73 -4.03 -8.47
N SER A 232 14.09 -4.88 -7.65
CA SER A 232 14.16 -6.34 -7.71
C SER A 232 12.91 -6.98 -8.31
N GLY A 233 12.00 -6.18 -8.89
CA GLY A 233 10.74 -6.64 -9.47
C GLY A 233 9.70 -7.12 -8.45
N ILE A 234 9.84 -6.72 -7.18
CA ILE A 234 8.86 -6.97 -6.12
C ILE A 234 7.95 -5.75 -6.01
N TYR A 235 6.66 -6.00 -5.90
CA TYR A 235 5.65 -4.99 -5.59
C TYR A 235 4.81 -5.47 -4.41
N PHE A 236 4.15 -4.54 -3.73
CA PHE A 236 3.27 -4.88 -2.63
C PHE A 236 1.99 -4.04 -2.68
N TYR A 237 0.91 -4.65 -2.22
CA TYR A 237 -0.39 -4.02 -2.07
C TYR A 237 -1.08 -4.63 -0.86
N GLU A 238 -2.25 -4.13 -0.50
CA GLU A 238 -2.94 -4.59 0.70
C GLU A 238 -4.45 -4.70 0.50
N ASP A 239 -5.07 -5.58 1.28
CA ASP A 239 -6.51 -5.60 1.49
C ASP A 239 -6.83 -5.16 2.93
N ASN A 240 -8.01 -5.52 3.45
CA ASN A 240 -8.39 -5.16 4.82
C ASN A 240 -7.60 -5.88 5.91
N GLU A 241 -7.03 -7.04 5.62
CA GLU A 241 -6.42 -7.93 6.61
C GLU A 241 -4.90 -7.99 6.46
N LYS A 242 -4.40 -7.97 5.21
CA LYS A 242 -3.01 -8.31 4.88
C LYS A 242 -2.37 -7.34 3.90
N ILE A 243 -1.04 -7.26 3.99
CA ILE A 243 -0.16 -6.66 3.00
C ILE A 243 0.54 -7.80 2.26
N TYR A 244 0.31 -7.90 0.96
CA TYR A 244 0.84 -8.94 0.09
C TYR A 244 2.08 -8.46 -0.65
N PHE A 245 3.14 -9.27 -0.62
CA PHE A 245 4.34 -9.08 -1.42
C PHE A 245 4.33 -10.07 -2.58
N HIS A 246 4.45 -9.54 -3.80
CA HIS A 246 4.44 -10.28 -5.05
C HIS A 246 5.70 -9.97 -5.84
N ASP A 247 6.19 -10.95 -6.59
CA ASP A 247 7.26 -10.71 -7.54
C ASP A 247 6.82 -10.88 -9.00
N THR A 248 7.46 -10.12 -9.87
CA THR A 248 7.51 -10.41 -11.29
C THR A 248 8.37 -11.66 -11.47
N PHE A 249 7.76 -12.85 -11.44
CA PHE A 249 8.48 -14.12 -11.61
C PHE A 249 9.22 -14.17 -12.96
N ILE A 250 10.53 -14.42 -12.95
CA ILE A 250 11.35 -14.54 -14.16
C ILE A 250 12.18 -15.83 -14.08
N LEU A 251 11.90 -16.77 -14.98
CA LEU A 251 12.54 -18.09 -15.02
C LEU A 251 14.07 -18.01 -15.23
N ALA A 252 14.56 -17.02 -15.98
CA ALA A 252 15.98 -16.87 -16.32
C ALA A 252 16.89 -16.52 -15.13
N TYR A 253 16.30 -16.07 -14.01
CA TYR A 253 17.04 -15.65 -12.81
C TYR A 253 16.69 -16.49 -11.57
N SER A 254 15.85 -17.52 -11.72
CA SER A 254 15.69 -18.49 -10.65
C SER A 254 16.92 -19.42 -10.66
N ASN A 255 17.57 -19.60 -9.50
CA ASN A 255 18.58 -20.66 -9.33
C ASN A 255 17.99 -22.08 -9.47
N GLN A 256 16.74 -22.20 -9.93
CA GLN A 256 16.01 -23.42 -10.21
C GLN A 256 15.99 -23.66 -11.73
N ALA A 257 17.18 -23.73 -12.33
CA ALA A 257 17.34 -24.10 -13.74
C ALA A 257 17.11 -25.61 -13.98
N GLU A 258 17.02 -26.42 -12.93
CA GLU A 258 16.75 -27.85 -13.03
C GLU A 258 15.52 -28.20 -12.19
N GLY A 259 14.33 -28.19 -12.82
CA GLY A 259 13.14 -28.84 -12.23
C GLY A 259 11.79 -28.12 -12.33
N LEU A 260 11.70 -26.91 -12.89
CA LEU A 260 10.41 -26.23 -13.10
C LEU A 260 9.99 -26.20 -14.57
N ALA A 261 9.99 -27.37 -15.21
CA ALA A 261 8.97 -27.61 -16.23
C ALA A 261 7.65 -27.84 -15.47
N GLN A 262 6.67 -26.97 -15.66
CA GLN A 262 5.30 -27.10 -15.16
C GLN A 262 5.11 -26.87 -13.64
N SER A 263 5.47 -25.69 -13.12
CA SER A 263 4.56 -25.15 -12.10
C SER A 263 3.33 -24.62 -12.83
N GLU A 264 2.25 -25.41 -12.82
CA GLU A 264 0.91 -24.95 -13.19
C GLU A 264 0.70 -23.53 -12.64
N PRO A 265 0.18 -22.57 -13.44
CA PRO A 265 -0.19 -21.28 -12.89
C PRO A 265 -1.09 -21.55 -11.69
N SER A 266 -0.69 -21.07 -10.50
CA SER A 266 -1.52 -21.18 -9.31
C SER A 266 -2.93 -20.80 -9.73
N LYS A 267 -3.92 -21.68 -9.56
CA LYS A 267 -5.33 -21.42 -9.93
C LYS A 267 -5.69 -20.06 -9.34
N GLY A 268 -5.61 -19.03 -10.17
CA GLY A 268 -5.95 -17.68 -9.76
C GLY A 268 -7.41 -17.68 -9.37
N LYS A 269 -7.84 -16.68 -8.60
CA LYS A 269 -9.27 -16.38 -8.56
C LYS A 269 -9.79 -16.33 -10.00
N GLU A 270 -10.88 -17.04 -10.26
CA GLU A 270 -11.58 -16.94 -11.54
C GLU A 270 -11.86 -15.46 -11.85
N ALA A 271 -11.63 -15.06 -13.09
CA ALA A 271 -11.84 -13.69 -13.50
C ALA A 271 -13.31 -13.30 -13.28
N ARG A 272 -13.55 -12.18 -12.58
CA ARG A 272 -14.91 -11.68 -12.37
C ARG A 272 -15.47 -11.24 -13.71
N LYS A 273 -16.55 -11.88 -14.16
CA LYS A 273 -17.26 -11.45 -15.36
C LYS A 273 -17.91 -10.09 -15.14
N VAL A 274 -17.64 -9.15 -16.03
CA VAL A 274 -18.14 -7.78 -15.98
C VAL A 274 -18.73 -7.42 -17.35
N SER A 275 -19.94 -6.87 -17.36
CA SER A 275 -20.58 -6.42 -18.58
C SER A 275 -19.95 -5.14 -19.13
N PHE A 276 -19.89 -5.02 -20.45
CA PHE A 276 -19.50 -3.79 -21.14
C PHE A 276 -20.73 -3.12 -21.76
N ASN A 277 -20.93 -1.84 -21.49
CA ASN A 277 -22.07 -1.08 -22.02
C ASN A 277 -21.73 0.41 -22.16
N VAL A 278 -21.60 0.88 -23.41
CA VAL A 278 -21.18 2.26 -23.72
C VAL A 278 -22.29 3.30 -23.44
N ASN A 279 -23.50 2.89 -23.12
CA ASN A 279 -24.60 3.81 -22.88
C ASN A 279 -24.40 4.64 -21.60
N LEU A 280 -24.00 5.90 -21.80
CA LEU A 280 -23.72 6.87 -20.73
C LEU A 280 -24.89 7.11 -19.77
N ASN A 281 -26.13 6.96 -20.24
CA ASN A 281 -27.29 7.25 -19.42
C ASN A 281 -27.62 6.13 -18.42
N ASN A 282 -26.95 4.97 -18.53
CA ASN A 282 -27.18 3.77 -17.72
C ASN A 282 -28.67 3.56 -17.38
N ASN A 283 -29.54 3.63 -18.39
CA ASN A 283 -30.99 3.51 -18.19
C ASN A 283 -31.39 2.19 -17.50
N LEU A 284 -30.55 1.17 -17.62
CA LEU A 284 -30.74 -0.15 -17.03
C LEU A 284 -30.31 -0.24 -15.57
N ALA A 285 -29.72 0.84 -15.01
CA ALA A 285 -29.29 0.90 -13.62
C ALA A 285 -28.39 -0.29 -13.23
N SER A 286 -27.55 -0.75 -14.17
CA SER A 286 -26.73 -1.95 -14.03
C SER A 286 -25.26 -1.60 -13.84
N GLU A 287 -24.52 -2.51 -13.18
CA GLU A 287 -23.07 -2.46 -13.10
C GLU A 287 -22.44 -2.86 -14.44
N HIS A 288 -21.54 -2.03 -14.95
CA HIS A 288 -20.83 -2.27 -16.20
C HIS A 288 -19.56 -1.41 -16.29
N ILE A 289 -18.68 -1.80 -17.21
CA ILE A 289 -17.64 -0.92 -17.75
C ILE A 289 -18.27 -0.15 -18.91
N ASN A 290 -18.20 1.18 -18.88
CA ASN A 290 -18.82 2.03 -19.90
C ASN A 290 -17.84 2.53 -20.96
N LYS A 291 -16.54 2.50 -20.65
CA LYS A 291 -15.50 3.00 -21.52
C LYS A 291 -14.22 2.22 -21.27
N ILE A 292 -13.55 1.82 -22.34
CA ILE A 292 -12.17 1.32 -22.31
C ILE A 292 -11.41 2.15 -23.35
N THR A 293 -10.28 2.70 -22.93
CA THR A 293 -9.44 3.57 -23.76
C THR A 293 -8.00 3.11 -23.74
N LYS A 294 -7.36 3.27 -24.89
CA LYS A 294 -5.93 3.08 -25.06
C LYS A 294 -5.32 4.44 -25.41
N SER A 295 -4.34 4.86 -24.62
CA SER A 295 -3.47 5.99 -24.95
C SER A 295 -2.06 5.47 -25.14
N GLU A 296 -1.38 5.99 -26.17
CA GLU A 296 0.02 5.67 -26.45
C GLU A 296 0.86 6.93 -26.36
N THR A 297 2.03 6.80 -25.75
CA THR A 297 3.00 7.88 -25.57
C THR A 297 4.35 7.40 -26.09
N LEU A 298 5.15 8.34 -26.62
CA LEU A 298 6.52 8.03 -27.06
C LEU A 298 7.34 7.54 -25.86
N LYS A 299 8.04 6.41 -26.05
CA LYS A 299 8.87 5.77 -25.03
C LYS A 299 10.22 5.39 -25.62
N ALA A 300 11.18 5.20 -24.73
CA ALA A 300 12.48 4.65 -25.10
C ALA A 300 12.31 3.21 -25.62
N ASN A 301 12.95 2.91 -26.75
CA ASN A 301 12.95 1.57 -27.32
C ASN A 301 14.10 0.73 -26.77
N SER A 302 15.24 1.37 -26.50
CA SER A 302 16.45 0.71 -26.02
C SER A 302 16.87 1.18 -24.64
N PHE A 303 17.29 0.25 -23.81
CA PHE A 303 17.84 0.47 -22.48
C PHE A 303 19.25 -0.10 -22.44
N THR A 304 20.25 0.78 -22.27
CA THR A 304 21.65 0.37 -22.15
C THR A 304 22.13 0.58 -20.73
N HIS A 305 22.87 -0.41 -20.21
CA HIS A 305 23.56 -0.34 -18.93
C HIS A 305 25.00 -0.78 -19.12
N SER A 306 25.93 0.11 -18.81
CA SER A 306 27.37 -0.15 -18.81
C SER A 306 27.82 -0.47 -17.39
N PHE A 307 28.70 -1.46 -17.24
CA PHE A 307 29.26 -1.84 -15.94
C PHE A 307 30.67 -2.42 -16.10
N GLN A 308 31.39 -2.53 -14.97
CA GLN A 308 32.76 -3.04 -14.97
C GLN A 308 32.97 -3.98 -13.78
N ASN A 309 33.46 -5.19 -14.08
CA ASN A 309 33.97 -6.06 -13.03
C ASN A 309 35.38 -5.61 -12.62
N THR A 310 35.52 -5.14 -11.38
CA THR A 310 36.82 -4.64 -10.89
C THR A 310 37.88 -5.72 -10.68
N ALA A 311 37.49 -7.01 -10.61
CA ALA A 311 38.43 -8.13 -10.65
C ALA A 311 39.06 -8.32 -12.04
N TYR A 312 38.38 -7.83 -13.10
CA TYR A 312 38.82 -7.90 -14.48
C TYR A 312 38.78 -6.51 -15.14
N PRO A 313 39.63 -5.56 -14.70
CA PRO A 313 39.50 -4.15 -15.05
C PRO A 313 39.65 -3.84 -16.55
N ASN A 314 40.23 -4.74 -17.34
CA ASN A 314 40.34 -4.58 -18.79
C ASN A 314 39.07 -4.98 -19.56
N VAL A 315 38.04 -5.47 -18.86
CA VAL A 315 36.78 -5.88 -19.46
C VAL A 315 35.75 -4.79 -19.18
N LEU A 316 35.34 -4.09 -20.24
CA LEU A 316 34.20 -3.18 -20.21
C LEU A 316 32.99 -3.94 -20.71
N GLU A 317 31.97 -4.04 -19.87
CA GLU A 317 30.75 -4.76 -20.21
C GLU A 317 29.60 -3.76 -20.39
N SER A 318 28.73 -4.05 -21.35
CA SER A 318 27.50 -3.30 -21.52
C SER A 318 26.39 -4.23 -21.96
N LYS A 319 25.23 -4.09 -21.33
CA LYS A 319 24.01 -4.79 -21.73
C LYS A 319 23.07 -3.81 -22.40
N ASN A 320 22.53 -4.21 -23.54
CA ASN A 320 21.50 -3.48 -24.27
C ASN A 320 20.25 -4.36 -24.36
N GLU A 321 19.12 -3.83 -23.90
CA GLU A 321 17.80 -4.47 -24.02
C GLU A 321 16.89 -3.61 -24.89
N LYS A 322 16.21 -4.23 -25.85
CA LYS A 322 15.28 -3.56 -26.77
C LYS A 322 13.87 -4.12 -26.64
N ILE A 323 12.87 -3.27 -26.85
CA ILE A 323 11.46 -3.66 -26.90
C ILE A 323 11.13 -4.19 -28.30
N PHE A 324 11.50 -3.43 -29.34
CA PHE A 324 11.28 -3.76 -30.74
C PHE A 324 12.61 -3.97 -31.46
N ASP A 325 12.69 -5.03 -32.26
CA ASP A 325 13.89 -5.34 -33.07
C ASP A 325 13.99 -4.47 -34.34
N GLU A 326 12.86 -3.99 -34.84
CA GLU A 326 12.79 -3.05 -35.96
C GLU A 326 13.10 -1.61 -35.50
N GLN A 327 13.43 -0.71 -36.44
CA GLN A 327 13.68 0.72 -36.18
C GLN A 327 12.40 1.51 -35.81
N VAL A 328 11.54 0.92 -34.99
CA VAL A 328 10.32 1.53 -34.48
C VAL A 328 10.72 2.31 -33.22
N ASN A 329 10.97 3.62 -33.40
CA ASN A 329 11.43 4.59 -32.41
C ASN A 329 12.95 4.55 -32.10
N ILE A 330 13.61 5.68 -32.36
CA ILE A 330 15.09 5.87 -32.28
C ILE A 330 15.52 6.44 -30.91
N TYR A 331 14.61 6.48 -29.92
CA TYR A 331 14.94 7.05 -28.62
C TYR A 331 15.61 6.01 -27.73
N ASP A 332 16.91 6.15 -27.56
CA ASP A 332 17.69 5.35 -26.63
C ASP A 332 17.67 6.00 -25.24
N LYS A 333 17.31 5.20 -24.22
CA LYS A 333 17.53 5.58 -22.83
C LYS A 333 18.83 4.94 -22.36
N HIS A 334 19.92 5.67 -22.57
CA HIS A 334 21.20 5.29 -21.99
C HIS A 334 21.21 5.59 -20.50
N ILE A 335 21.53 4.58 -19.69
CA ILE A 335 21.67 4.73 -18.25
C ILE A 335 23.09 4.28 -17.92
N ASN A 336 23.97 5.25 -17.71
CA ASN A 336 25.25 4.95 -17.09
C ASN A 336 25.03 4.85 -15.58
N LEU A 337 25.09 3.63 -15.06
CA LEU A 337 25.23 3.39 -13.64
C LEU A 337 26.60 2.76 -13.50
N ASP A 338 27.51 3.44 -12.83
CA ASP A 338 28.84 2.90 -12.53
C ASP A 338 28.70 1.81 -11.44
N GLU A 339 27.95 0.74 -11.74
CA GLU A 339 27.77 -0.40 -10.87
C GLU A 339 28.98 -1.32 -11.01
N TYR A 340 29.71 -1.44 -9.90
CA TYR A 340 30.86 -2.31 -9.79
C TYR A 340 30.43 -3.59 -9.08
N SER A 341 30.50 -4.73 -9.77
CA SER A 341 30.40 -6.05 -9.15
C SER A 341 31.79 -6.67 -9.11
N PHE A 342 32.11 -7.35 -8.01
CA PHE A 342 33.36 -8.09 -7.89
C PHE A 342 33.22 -9.54 -8.39
N SER A 343 32.02 -10.11 -8.33
CA SER A 343 31.80 -11.55 -8.44
C SER A 343 30.81 -11.96 -9.53
N ASP A 344 29.65 -11.30 -9.64
CA ASP A 344 28.59 -11.73 -10.56
C ASP A 344 28.07 -10.57 -11.40
N THR A 345 28.31 -10.65 -12.71
CA THR A 345 27.89 -9.66 -13.71
C THR A 345 26.46 -9.90 -14.20
N ARG A 346 25.93 -11.12 -14.06
CA ARG A 346 24.55 -11.48 -14.44
C ARG A 346 23.51 -10.71 -13.63
N LEU A 347 23.85 -10.36 -12.39
CA LEU A 347 23.02 -9.54 -11.51
C LEU A 347 22.86 -8.09 -12.02
N LEU A 348 23.80 -7.60 -12.82
CA LEU A 348 23.82 -6.23 -13.34
C LEU A 348 22.91 -6.09 -14.57
N GLU A 349 22.65 -7.19 -15.29
CA GLU A 349 21.73 -7.23 -16.44
C GLU A 349 20.24 -7.18 -16.03
N VAL A 350 19.93 -7.54 -14.78
CA VAL A 350 18.56 -7.62 -14.25
C VAL A 350 17.84 -6.26 -14.35
N SER A 351 18.55 -5.15 -14.06
CA SER A 351 17.95 -3.81 -14.10
C SER A 351 17.49 -3.41 -15.49
N THR A 352 18.29 -3.68 -16.53
CA THR A 352 17.91 -3.41 -17.93
C THR A 352 16.73 -4.24 -18.38
N TYR A 353 16.70 -5.50 -17.96
CA TYR A 353 15.62 -6.40 -18.29
C TYR A 353 14.28 -5.97 -17.67
N PHE A 354 14.26 -5.59 -16.39
CA PHE A 354 13.05 -5.04 -15.76
C PHE A 354 12.57 -3.75 -16.41
N LYS A 355 13.49 -2.86 -16.82
CA LYS A 355 13.11 -1.63 -17.53
C LYS A 355 12.45 -1.91 -18.88
N LYS A 356 12.98 -2.88 -19.64
CA LYS A 356 12.36 -3.37 -20.87
C LYS A 356 10.97 -3.94 -20.60
N LEU A 357 10.83 -4.88 -19.66
CA LEU A 357 9.56 -5.50 -19.33
C LEU A 357 8.51 -4.48 -18.86
N ARG A 358 8.92 -3.52 -18.03
CA ARG A 358 8.03 -2.42 -17.61
C ARG A 358 7.57 -1.60 -18.81
N SER A 359 8.49 -1.23 -19.71
CA SER A 359 8.13 -0.43 -20.88
C SER A 359 7.14 -1.17 -21.79
N ASP A 360 7.39 -2.47 -22.02
CA ASP A 360 6.46 -3.36 -22.74
C ASP A 360 5.09 -3.48 -22.05
N MET A 361 5.07 -3.65 -20.73
CA MET A 361 3.83 -3.67 -19.93
C MET A 361 3.03 -2.36 -20.10
N LEU A 362 3.67 -1.21 -19.97
CA LEU A 362 3.01 0.10 -20.11
C LEU A 362 2.52 0.35 -21.55
N LEU A 363 3.07 -0.33 -22.57
CA LEU A 363 2.52 -0.31 -23.93
C LEU A 363 1.25 -1.15 -24.06
N LYS A 364 0.95 -2.02 -23.09
CA LYS A 364 -0.23 -2.89 -23.07
C LYS A 364 -1.27 -2.46 -22.04
N GLU A 365 -1.07 -1.31 -21.40
CA GLU A 365 -1.99 -0.73 -20.42
C GLU A 365 -3.21 -0.06 -21.08
N PHE A 366 -4.38 -0.23 -20.50
CA PHE A 366 -5.64 0.41 -20.88
C PHE A 366 -6.24 1.12 -19.66
N VAL A 367 -7.00 2.19 -19.91
CA VAL A 367 -7.77 2.90 -18.89
C VAL A 367 -9.24 2.65 -19.13
N ALA A 368 -9.96 2.20 -18.10
CA ALA A 368 -11.38 1.91 -18.17
C ALA A 368 -12.19 2.71 -17.15
N SER A 369 -13.38 3.15 -17.53
CA SER A 369 -14.34 3.79 -16.63
C SER A 369 -15.51 2.82 -16.36
N SER A 370 -15.95 2.77 -15.10
CA SER A 370 -16.86 1.73 -14.63
C SER A 370 -17.70 2.21 -13.45
N ASN A 371 -18.86 1.60 -13.23
CA ASN A 371 -19.65 1.75 -11.99
C ASN A 371 -19.77 0.41 -11.22
N VAL A 372 -18.97 -0.60 -11.58
CA VAL A 372 -19.00 -1.92 -10.97
C VAL A 372 -18.53 -1.83 -9.52
N PHE A 373 -19.37 -2.28 -8.59
CA PHE A 373 -19.06 -2.21 -7.18
C PHE A 373 -18.12 -3.34 -6.74
N ALA A 374 -17.29 -3.08 -5.74
CA ALA A 374 -16.39 -4.04 -5.10
C ALA A 374 -15.40 -4.73 -6.06
N LEU A 375 -14.78 -3.94 -6.94
CA LEU A 375 -13.57 -4.37 -7.65
C LEU A 375 -12.38 -4.24 -6.70
N ASN A 376 -11.48 -5.22 -6.69
CA ASN A 376 -10.27 -5.17 -5.87
C ASN A 376 -9.02 -5.06 -6.75
N LEU A 377 -7.98 -4.45 -6.20
CA LEU A 377 -6.66 -4.39 -6.80
C LEU A 377 -6.07 -5.81 -6.98
N ASN A 378 -5.32 -6.03 -8.07
CA ASN A 378 -4.72 -7.31 -8.45
C ASN A 378 -5.69 -8.45 -8.81
N ASP A 379 -7.01 -8.24 -8.73
CA ASP A 379 -8.00 -9.20 -9.24
C ASP A 379 -8.06 -9.14 -10.78
N ASN A 380 -8.50 -10.25 -11.39
CA ASN A 380 -8.76 -10.33 -12.82
C ASN A 380 -10.25 -10.10 -13.12
N ILE A 381 -10.53 -9.41 -14.21
CA ILE A 381 -11.87 -9.20 -14.78
C ILE A 381 -11.94 -9.79 -16.19
N SER A 382 -13.08 -10.38 -16.53
CA SER A 382 -13.39 -10.84 -17.88
C SER A 382 -14.45 -9.94 -18.49
N VAL A 383 -14.18 -9.39 -19.68
CA VAL A 383 -15.03 -8.42 -20.36
C VAL A 383 -15.26 -8.85 -21.81
N ALA A 384 -16.52 -8.99 -22.20
CA ALA A 384 -16.91 -9.13 -23.61
C ALA A 384 -17.16 -7.73 -24.20
N ILE A 385 -16.24 -7.26 -25.06
CA ILE A 385 -16.27 -5.89 -25.60
C ILE A 385 -17.29 -5.76 -26.73
N ASP A 386 -17.41 -6.79 -27.56
CA ASP A 386 -18.40 -6.89 -28.64
C ASP A 386 -19.01 -8.30 -28.68
N GLN A 387 -20.25 -8.42 -29.17
CA GLN A 387 -20.98 -9.68 -29.30
C GLN A 387 -20.28 -10.67 -30.26
N SER A 388 -19.46 -10.16 -31.17
CA SER A 388 -18.68 -10.97 -32.12
C SER A 388 -17.28 -11.34 -31.61
N SER A 389 -16.80 -10.65 -30.57
CA SER A 389 -15.47 -10.85 -29.99
C SER A 389 -15.52 -11.82 -28.81
N GLY A 390 -14.43 -12.55 -28.58
CA GLY A 390 -14.28 -13.37 -27.38
C GLY A 390 -14.25 -12.54 -26.09
N GLU A 391 -14.33 -13.22 -24.95
CA GLU A 391 -14.06 -12.61 -23.65
C GLU A 391 -12.57 -12.26 -23.53
N TYR A 392 -12.26 -11.03 -23.13
CA TYR A 392 -10.90 -10.60 -22.83
C TYR A 392 -10.70 -10.51 -21.33
N GLU A 393 -9.62 -11.11 -20.84
CA GLU A 393 -9.24 -11.04 -19.44
C GLU A 393 -8.20 -9.95 -19.19
N PHE A 394 -8.48 -9.11 -18.19
CA PHE A 394 -7.59 -8.07 -17.74
C PHE A 394 -7.32 -8.20 -16.25
N LYS A 395 -6.09 -7.89 -15.85
CA LYS A 395 -5.68 -7.67 -14.46
C LYS A 395 -5.81 -6.19 -14.11
N ILE A 396 -6.35 -5.91 -12.93
CA ILE A 396 -6.44 -4.56 -12.40
C ILE A 396 -5.15 -4.18 -11.67
N ILE A 397 -4.45 -3.15 -12.14
CA ILE A 397 -3.16 -2.69 -11.59
C ILE A 397 -3.26 -1.36 -10.83
N ALA A 398 -4.32 -0.59 -11.06
CA ALA A 398 -4.69 0.55 -10.23
C ALA A 398 -6.20 0.79 -10.31
N ILE A 399 -6.78 1.30 -9.22
CA ILE A 399 -8.19 1.68 -9.15
C ILE A 399 -8.31 3.02 -8.43
N LYS A 400 -9.09 3.91 -9.02
CA LYS A 400 -9.61 5.09 -8.35
C LYS A 400 -11.11 4.95 -8.15
N HIS A 401 -11.54 4.69 -6.92
CA HIS A 401 -12.95 4.68 -6.55
C HIS A 401 -13.39 6.09 -6.17
N THR A 402 -14.56 6.50 -6.64
CA THR A 402 -15.20 7.76 -6.28
C THR A 402 -16.61 7.47 -5.81
N TYR A 403 -16.85 7.69 -4.53
CA TYR A 403 -18.15 7.57 -3.88
C TYR A 403 -18.65 8.97 -3.50
N ILE A 404 -19.91 9.27 -3.82
CA ILE A 404 -20.58 10.52 -3.44
C ILE A 404 -21.97 10.18 -2.91
N ASP A 405 -22.32 10.71 -1.75
CA ASP A 405 -23.68 10.68 -1.21
C ASP A 405 -24.36 12.03 -1.41
N GLU A 406 -25.26 12.09 -2.39
CA GLU A 406 -25.98 13.32 -2.74
C GLU A 406 -27.10 13.68 -1.74
N SER A 407 -27.45 12.79 -0.80
CA SER A 407 -28.45 13.09 0.23
C SER A 407 -28.04 14.21 1.18
N VAL A 408 -26.75 14.54 1.25
CA VAL A 408 -26.21 15.59 2.13
C VAL A 408 -25.99 16.91 1.38
N LEU A 409 -26.00 16.89 0.04
CA LEU A 409 -25.84 18.08 -0.81
C LEU A 409 -27.09 18.99 -0.84
N GLU A 410 -28.24 18.54 -0.34
CA GLU A 410 -29.45 19.36 -0.20
C GLU A 410 -29.20 20.68 0.53
N ASN A 411 -28.35 20.67 1.56
CA ASN A 411 -28.08 21.85 2.40
C ASN A 411 -27.03 22.80 1.81
N THR A 412 -26.39 22.44 0.69
CA THR A 412 -25.34 23.26 0.04
C THR A 412 -25.80 23.95 -1.25
N LEU A 413 -27.02 23.67 -1.70
CA LEU A 413 -27.61 24.36 -2.84
C LEU A 413 -28.21 25.69 -2.35
N ASN A 414 -27.70 26.81 -2.88
CA ASN A 414 -28.24 28.14 -2.63
C ASN A 414 -29.76 28.15 -2.85
N LEU A 415 -30.53 28.40 -1.80
CA LEU A 415 -32.00 28.57 -1.80
C LEU A 415 -32.50 29.78 -2.62
N GLY A 416 -31.64 30.41 -3.43
CA GLY A 416 -31.99 31.49 -4.35
C GLY A 416 -32.44 31.01 -5.74
N ASP A 417 -32.13 29.76 -6.11
CA ASP A 417 -32.60 29.16 -7.35
C ASP A 417 -33.87 28.35 -7.06
N ASN A 418 -35.01 28.80 -7.59
CA ASN A 418 -36.31 28.13 -7.53
C ASN A 418 -36.33 26.81 -8.33
N VAL A 419 -35.48 25.85 -7.98
CA VAL A 419 -35.53 24.49 -8.50
C VAL A 419 -36.44 23.67 -7.58
N PRO A 420 -37.59 23.16 -8.05
CA PRO A 420 -38.46 22.33 -7.23
C PRO A 420 -37.71 21.06 -6.78
N LEU A 421 -37.42 20.94 -5.48
CA LEU A 421 -36.77 19.77 -4.86
C LEU A 421 -37.67 18.51 -4.83
N LYS A 422 -38.92 18.59 -5.30
CA LYS A 422 -39.97 17.59 -5.05
C LYS A 422 -39.77 16.24 -5.74
N ASP A 423 -38.87 16.14 -6.72
CA ASP A 423 -38.66 14.93 -7.55
C ASP A 423 -37.21 14.40 -7.55
N LYS A 424 -36.29 14.99 -6.77
CA LYS A 424 -34.92 14.46 -6.68
C LYS A 424 -34.89 13.25 -5.74
N LYS A 425 -34.79 12.04 -6.29
CA LYS A 425 -34.38 10.86 -5.53
C LYS A 425 -32.91 11.04 -5.17
N PHE A 426 -32.61 11.24 -3.88
CA PHE A 426 -31.24 11.27 -3.38
C PHE A 426 -30.59 9.90 -3.62
N ILE A 427 -29.63 9.88 -4.53
CA ILE A 427 -28.96 8.66 -4.99
C ILE A 427 -27.49 8.82 -4.65
N SER A 428 -26.97 7.90 -3.83
CA SER A 428 -25.53 7.75 -3.73
C SER A 428 -24.99 7.26 -5.08
N SER A 429 -23.84 7.76 -5.49
CA SER A 429 -23.17 7.35 -6.73
C SER A 429 -21.83 6.69 -6.40
N TYR A 430 -21.46 5.72 -7.23
CA TYR A 430 -20.19 5.03 -7.15
C TYR A 430 -19.63 4.83 -8.55
N THR A 431 -18.42 5.29 -8.76
CA THR A 431 -17.71 5.18 -10.03
C THR A 431 -16.27 4.76 -9.78
N ASN A 432 -15.68 4.13 -10.79
CA ASN A 432 -14.30 3.69 -10.77
C ASN A 432 -13.61 4.12 -12.07
N GLU A 433 -12.36 4.53 -11.94
CA GLU A 433 -11.40 4.56 -13.03
C GLU A 433 -10.36 3.46 -12.78
N LEU A 434 -10.18 2.58 -13.75
CA LEU A 434 -9.33 1.41 -13.66
C LEU A 434 -8.15 1.58 -14.60
N SER A 435 -6.95 1.25 -14.13
CA SER A 435 -5.81 0.96 -15.00
C SER A 435 -5.66 -0.55 -15.08
N ILE A 436 -5.74 -1.10 -16.29
CA ILE A 436 -5.82 -2.54 -16.54
C ILE A 436 -4.79 -2.97 -17.60
N ILE A 437 -4.26 -4.17 -17.44
CA ILE A 437 -3.38 -4.83 -18.42
C ILE A 437 -3.95 -6.21 -18.76
N PRO A 438 -3.72 -6.78 -19.95
CA PRO A 438 -4.13 -8.15 -20.24
C PRO A 438 -3.58 -9.12 -19.18
N SER A 439 -4.36 -10.10 -18.73
CA SER A 439 -3.97 -11.01 -17.63
C SER A 439 -2.70 -11.83 -17.91
N SER A 440 -2.35 -12.02 -19.19
CA SER A 440 -1.11 -12.68 -19.60
C SER A 440 0.15 -11.83 -19.39
N VAL A 441 0.00 -10.51 -19.24
CA VAL A 441 1.09 -9.57 -19.01
C VAL A 441 1.40 -9.51 -17.52
N LYS A 442 2.68 -9.61 -17.17
CA LYS A 442 3.13 -9.47 -15.78
C LYS A 442 3.24 -7.99 -15.42
N PHE A 443 2.75 -7.65 -14.24
CA PHE A 443 3.01 -6.33 -13.67
C PHE A 443 4.50 -6.21 -13.32
N VAL A 444 5.11 -5.06 -13.65
CA VAL A 444 6.50 -4.74 -13.33
C VAL A 444 6.54 -3.34 -12.71
N PRO A 445 6.95 -3.20 -11.45
CA PRO A 445 6.91 -1.93 -10.73
C PRO A 445 7.90 -0.88 -11.26
N SER A 446 7.68 0.38 -10.89
CA SER A 446 8.52 1.51 -11.28
C SER A 446 9.90 1.49 -10.62
N TYR A 447 10.96 1.65 -11.40
CA TYR A 447 12.31 1.87 -10.87
C TYR A 447 12.35 3.10 -9.96
N LYS A 448 12.92 2.98 -8.76
CA LYS A 448 13.07 4.10 -7.83
C LYS A 448 14.53 4.56 -7.82
N GLN A 449 14.75 5.88 -7.84
CA GLN A 449 16.12 6.42 -7.84
C GLN A 449 16.83 6.11 -6.52
N LYS A 450 18.09 5.69 -6.61
CA LYS A 450 18.95 5.51 -5.43
C LYS A 450 19.29 6.88 -4.82
N PRO A 451 19.33 6.99 -3.48
CA PRO A 451 19.81 8.21 -2.83
C PRO A 451 21.29 8.45 -3.20
N LYS A 452 21.68 9.72 -3.31
CA LYS A 452 23.09 10.08 -3.54
C LYS A 452 23.88 9.86 -2.26
N ALA A 453 24.87 8.97 -2.32
CA ALA A 453 25.82 8.73 -1.24
C ALA A 453 26.66 10.00 -0.94
N PRO A 454 27.26 10.14 0.26
CA PRO A 454 28.15 11.25 0.53
C PRO A 454 29.40 11.14 -0.36
N ASP A 455 29.87 12.27 -0.90
CA ASP A 455 31.02 12.26 -1.82
C ASP A 455 32.30 11.73 -1.13
N ILE A 456 32.52 12.11 0.13
CA ILE A 456 33.58 11.59 1.00
C ILE A 456 33.00 11.42 2.41
N THR A 457 33.39 10.34 3.10
CA THR A 457 33.08 10.15 4.52
C THR A 457 34.29 9.59 5.26
N LEU A 458 34.36 9.87 6.55
CA LEU A 458 35.37 9.30 7.43
C LEU A 458 34.86 7.97 7.99
N GLY A 459 35.78 7.08 8.33
CA GLY A 459 35.45 5.85 9.01
C GLY A 459 36.65 5.28 9.74
N LEU A 460 36.37 4.36 10.66
CA LEU A 460 37.38 3.63 11.43
C LEU A 460 37.56 2.26 10.82
N VAL A 461 38.80 1.84 10.59
CA VAL A 461 39.10 0.49 10.12
C VAL A 461 38.73 -0.50 11.22
N VAL A 462 38.08 -1.60 10.87
CA VAL A 462 37.58 -2.58 11.85
C VAL A 462 38.10 -3.98 11.56
N GLY A 463 38.37 -4.72 12.64
CA GLY A 463 38.73 -6.13 12.61
C GLY A 463 37.53 -7.04 12.40
N GLN A 464 37.75 -8.35 12.55
CA GLN A 464 36.71 -9.36 12.30
C GLN A 464 35.52 -9.24 13.27
N ASP A 465 35.80 -8.98 14.55
CA ASP A 465 34.84 -9.07 15.67
C ASP A 465 34.43 -7.69 16.24
N GLY A 466 34.64 -6.61 15.47
CA GLY A 466 34.19 -5.25 15.82
C GLY A 466 35.30 -4.25 16.12
N LEU A 467 34.90 -3.06 16.58
CA LEU A 467 35.73 -1.84 16.61
C LEU A 467 36.99 -1.96 17.47
N ASN A 468 36.89 -2.63 18.61
CA ASN A 468 38.02 -2.79 19.55
C ASN A 468 38.65 -4.19 19.46
N SER A 469 38.12 -5.05 18.58
CA SER A 469 38.75 -6.33 18.32
C SER A 469 40.04 -6.07 17.56
N GLN A 470 41.17 -6.59 18.05
CA GLN A 470 42.43 -6.59 17.32
C GLN A 470 43.04 -5.18 17.06
N THR A 471 42.91 -4.24 18.01
CA THR A 471 43.59 -2.92 17.92
C THR A 471 45.09 -3.06 17.62
N ASN A 472 45.61 -2.20 16.75
CA ASN A 472 47.01 -2.22 16.25
C ASN A 472 47.37 -3.45 15.40
N THR A 473 46.40 -4.24 14.94
CA THR A 473 46.62 -5.35 14.01
C THR A 473 46.20 -4.99 12.58
N ILE A 474 46.39 -5.92 11.65
CA ILE A 474 46.01 -5.78 10.25
C ILE A 474 44.95 -6.83 9.94
N HIS A 475 43.81 -6.39 9.39
CA HIS A 475 42.75 -7.27 8.90
C HIS A 475 42.43 -6.92 7.45
N THR A 476 42.85 -7.78 6.52
CA THR A 476 42.77 -7.56 5.08
C THR A 476 42.43 -8.85 4.33
N ASP A 477 41.85 -8.73 3.15
CA ASP A 477 41.72 -9.84 2.21
C ASP A 477 42.95 -9.97 1.28
N SER A 478 42.90 -10.92 0.33
CA SER A 478 43.95 -11.16 -0.68
C SER A 478 44.21 -9.99 -1.62
N TYR A 479 43.29 -9.02 -1.69
CA TYR A 479 43.38 -7.83 -2.54
C TYR A 479 43.81 -6.58 -1.75
N GLY A 480 44.17 -6.72 -0.47
CA GLY A 480 44.59 -5.59 0.35
C GLY A 480 43.42 -4.71 0.83
N ARG A 481 42.18 -5.19 0.74
CA ARG A 481 40.97 -4.43 1.10
C ARG A 481 40.71 -4.51 2.59
N VAL A 482 40.10 -3.46 3.13
CA VAL A 482 39.78 -3.35 4.57
C VAL A 482 38.29 -3.15 4.79
N LYS A 483 37.79 -3.52 5.97
CA LYS A 483 36.43 -3.17 6.40
C LYS A 483 36.46 -1.91 7.25
N VAL A 484 35.43 -1.08 7.11
CA VAL A 484 35.36 0.23 7.76
C VAL A 484 34.02 0.41 8.44
N ARG A 485 34.02 0.97 9.65
CA ARG A 485 32.86 1.55 10.31
C ARG A 485 32.70 3.00 9.86
N LEU A 486 31.69 3.26 9.04
CA LEU A 486 31.49 4.54 8.38
C LEU A 486 30.76 5.54 9.29
N ASN A 487 31.29 6.77 9.41
CA ASN A 487 30.73 7.79 10.30
C ASN A 487 29.29 8.15 9.95
N ALA A 488 28.95 8.16 8.66
CA ALA A 488 27.61 8.47 8.15
C ALA A 488 26.50 7.54 8.70
N PHE A 489 26.86 6.36 9.20
CA PHE A 489 25.94 5.34 9.73
C PHE A 489 25.99 5.25 11.27
N SER A 490 26.94 5.94 11.91
CA SER A 490 27.21 5.83 13.35
C SER A 490 26.04 6.29 14.25
N THR A 491 25.28 7.30 13.80
CA THR A 491 24.12 7.82 14.58
C THR A 491 22.99 6.80 14.62
N GLN A 492 22.76 6.08 13.52
CA GLN A 492 21.71 5.07 13.46
C GLN A 492 21.97 3.93 14.44
N GLU A 493 23.23 3.57 14.67
CA GLU A 493 23.61 2.56 15.66
C GLU A 493 23.19 2.92 17.09
N GLN A 494 23.03 4.21 17.41
CA GLN A 494 22.55 4.63 18.73
C GLN A 494 21.02 4.55 18.82
N ILE A 495 20.34 4.84 17.71
CA ILE A 495 18.88 4.86 17.61
C ILE A 495 18.31 3.44 17.62
N ASP A 496 18.95 2.50 16.93
CA ASP A 496 18.48 1.12 16.80
C ASP A 496 18.86 0.24 18.01
N LYS A 497 19.55 0.76 19.03
CA LYS A 497 20.00 0.03 20.24
C LYS A 497 18.85 -0.26 21.22
N ASP A 498 17.93 -1.13 20.77
CA ASP A 498 17.06 -1.96 21.59
C ASP A 498 17.26 -3.43 21.13
N ASP A 499 17.43 -4.35 22.09
CA ASP A 499 18.17 -5.64 22.11
C ASP A 499 17.95 -6.72 20.99
N THR A 500 17.31 -6.42 19.86
CA THR A 500 16.94 -7.43 18.85
C THR A 500 17.58 -7.25 17.47
N ILE A 501 18.17 -6.09 17.17
CA ILE A 501 18.77 -5.83 15.87
C ILE A 501 20.30 -5.91 15.95
N ASN A 502 20.83 -6.92 15.26
CA ASN A 502 22.20 -7.41 15.36
C ASN A 502 23.31 -6.36 15.23
N ALA A 503 24.45 -6.68 15.86
CA ALA A 503 25.77 -6.04 15.69
C ALA A 503 26.36 -6.12 14.26
N SER A 504 25.57 -6.43 13.23
CA SER A 504 26.01 -6.58 11.83
C SER A 504 26.10 -5.25 11.08
N TYR A 505 25.48 -4.18 11.57
CA TYR A 505 25.50 -2.86 10.92
C TYR A 505 26.85 -2.13 11.01
N HIS A 506 27.82 -2.69 11.75
CA HIS A 506 29.04 -1.98 12.15
C HIS A 506 30.17 -2.00 11.13
N LYS A 507 30.05 -2.76 10.03
CA LYS A 507 31.13 -2.90 9.06
C LYS A 507 30.63 -2.87 7.62
N SER A 508 31.34 -2.11 6.80
CA SER A 508 31.18 -2.14 5.35
C SER A 508 31.53 -3.52 4.78
N ALA A 509 31.20 -3.71 3.50
CA ALA A 509 31.90 -4.67 2.65
C ALA A 509 33.41 -4.35 2.56
N TYR A 510 34.19 -5.23 1.94
CA TYR A 510 35.61 -4.98 1.76
C TYR A 510 35.84 -3.80 0.81
N LEU A 511 36.40 -2.71 1.33
CA LEU A 511 36.71 -1.49 0.58
C LEU A 511 38.14 -1.50 0.06
N ARG A 512 38.32 -1.07 -1.19
CA ARG A 512 39.64 -0.90 -1.79
C ARG A 512 40.37 0.28 -1.15
N VAL A 513 41.67 0.11 -0.94
CA VAL A 513 42.54 1.15 -0.40
C VAL A 513 43.28 1.82 -1.55
N ILE A 514 43.16 3.14 -1.65
CA ILE A 514 43.94 3.92 -2.60
C ILE A 514 45.41 3.95 -2.18
N THR A 515 46.33 3.84 -3.13
CA THR A 515 47.77 3.92 -2.87
C THR A 515 48.45 4.94 -3.77
N PRO A 516 49.64 5.46 -3.37
CA PRO A 516 50.35 6.44 -4.17
C PRO A 516 50.77 5.91 -5.56
N ILE A 517 51.12 4.62 -5.63
CA ILE A 517 51.52 3.94 -6.88
C ILE A 517 50.99 2.52 -6.84
N ALA A 518 50.23 2.13 -7.88
CA ALA A 518 49.75 0.78 -8.11
C ALA A 518 50.02 0.36 -9.57
N SER A 519 50.61 -0.82 -9.76
CA SER A 519 50.78 -1.46 -11.07
C SER A 519 50.44 -2.96 -10.99
N ASN A 520 50.51 -3.66 -12.13
CA ASN A 520 50.17 -5.09 -12.20
C ASN A 520 51.07 -6.00 -11.34
N SER A 521 52.29 -5.56 -11.00
CA SER A 521 53.28 -6.39 -10.29
C SER A 521 54.12 -5.66 -9.24
N SER A 522 54.05 -4.33 -9.16
CA SER A 522 54.79 -3.54 -8.18
C SER A 522 54.02 -2.28 -7.76
N GLY A 523 54.37 -1.73 -6.61
CA GLY A 523 53.73 -0.52 -6.09
C GLY A 523 54.10 -0.28 -4.65
N PHE A 524 53.55 0.80 -4.10
CA PHE A 524 53.60 1.07 -2.66
C PHE A 524 52.27 0.67 -2.05
N PHE A 525 52.32 -0.11 -0.97
CA PHE A 525 51.11 -0.53 -0.26
C PHE A 525 51.29 -0.35 1.24
N ALA A 526 50.47 0.52 1.84
CA ALA A 526 50.41 0.73 3.28
C ALA A 526 49.01 0.34 3.76
N ILE A 527 48.91 -0.81 4.42
CA ILE A 527 47.61 -1.38 4.83
C ILE A 527 47.08 -0.57 6.01
N PRO A 528 45.85 -0.01 5.93
CA PRO A 528 45.19 0.62 7.07
C PRO A 528 45.02 -0.40 8.21
N ARG A 529 45.37 0.01 9.44
CA ARG A 529 45.29 -0.83 10.65
C ARG A 529 44.00 -0.60 11.41
N VAL A 530 43.59 -1.61 12.17
CA VAL A 530 42.45 -1.56 13.12
C VAL A 530 42.81 -0.73 14.34
#